data_AF-A0A7Z9Q0D1-F1
#
_entry.id   AF-A0A7Z9Q0D1-F1
#
_cell.length_a   1.000
_cell.length_b   1.000
_cell.length_c   1.000
_cell.angle_alpha   90.00
_cell.angle_beta   90.00
_cell.angle_gamma   90.00
#
_symmetry.space_group_name_H-M   'P 1'
#
loop_
_entity.id
_entity.type
_entity.pdbx_description
1 polymer ?
#
loop_
_entity_poly.entity_id
_entity_poly.type
_entity_poly.pdbx_seq_one_letter_code
_entity_poly.pdbx_strand_id
1 'polypeptide(L)'
;MIEAGSKVFHSLHGVGTVLSIEEKVVLGQPTKFSVSSFGDDGLKIMVNLNKKERMIRPLLEEEEVPKVFEHLESWDSDLPSKAPTRYNLNLGKLKSGDIFALCEVAPDAPITLSGEGSTFYGA
;
A
#
# COMPACT_ATOMS: atom_id res chain seq x y z
N MET A 1 -4.49 -15.65 -2.54
CA MET A 1 -4.10 -16.05 -1.15
C MET A 1 -2.60 -15.77 -1.00
N ILE A 2 -2.09 -15.39 0.18
CA ILE A 2 -0.65 -15.14 0.35
C ILE A 2 0.02 -16.45 0.77
N GLU A 3 0.91 -16.95 -0.07
CA GLU A 3 1.65 -18.20 0.13
C GLU A 3 3.13 -18.04 -0.25
N ALA A 4 3.95 -19.05 0.04
CA ALA A 4 5.37 -19.03 -0.33
C ALA A 4 5.51 -18.93 -1.87
N GLY A 5 6.35 -18.02 -2.34
CA GLY A 5 6.51 -17.70 -3.76
C GLY A 5 5.58 -16.61 -4.28
N SER A 6 4.53 -16.22 -3.55
CA SER A 6 3.67 -15.10 -3.97
C SER A 6 4.45 -13.78 -4.00
N LYS A 7 4.20 -12.98 -5.03
CA LYS A 7 4.61 -11.57 -5.03
C LYS A 7 3.61 -10.74 -4.23
N VAL A 8 4.13 -9.83 -3.40
CA VAL A 8 3.33 -8.97 -2.53
C VAL A 8 3.87 -7.55 -2.59
N PHE A 9 3.01 -6.57 -2.32
CA PHE A 9 3.41 -5.18 -2.18
C PHE A 9 3.38 -4.77 -0.70
N HIS A 10 4.44 -4.14 -0.23
CA HIS A 10 4.56 -3.56 1.11
C HIS A 10 4.52 -2.03 1.03
N SER A 11 3.63 -1.39 1.80
CA SER A 11 3.36 0.05 1.70
C SER A 11 4.61 0.94 1.85
N LEU A 12 5.64 0.49 2.57
CA LEU A 12 6.90 1.22 2.76
C LEU A 12 8.08 0.72 1.92
N HIS A 13 8.04 -0.52 1.43
CA HIS A 13 9.22 -1.19 0.83
C HIS A 13 8.97 -1.65 -0.62
N GLY A 14 7.78 -1.39 -1.16
CA GLY A 14 7.43 -1.74 -2.53
C GLY A 14 7.21 -3.25 -2.70
N VAL A 15 7.55 -3.76 -3.88
CA VAL A 15 7.29 -5.16 -4.25
C VAL A 15 8.31 -6.08 -3.59
N GLY A 16 7.82 -7.16 -3.00
CA GLY A 16 8.62 -8.23 -2.41
C GLY A 16 8.07 -9.60 -2.76
N THR A 17 8.81 -10.63 -2.35
CA THR A 17 8.43 -12.03 -2.54
C THR A 17 8.31 -12.72 -1.20
N VAL A 18 7.22 -13.45 -0.98
CA VAL A 18 7.02 -14.25 0.22
C VAL A 18 7.96 -15.46 0.17
N LEU A 19 8.84 -15.57 1.16
CA LEU A 19 9.77 -16.69 1.29
C LEU A 19 9.10 -17.88 1.99
N SER A 20 8.32 -17.60 3.04
CA SER A 20 7.66 -18.64 3.85
C SER A 20 6.47 -18.09 4.62
N ILE A 21 5.56 -18.99 5.01
CA ILE A 21 4.51 -18.73 5.99
C ILE A 21 4.86 -19.51 7.26
N GLU A 22 4.99 -18.81 8.38
CA GLU A 22 5.25 -19.37 9.69
C GLU A 22 4.01 -19.25 10.57
N GLU A 23 3.73 -20.26 11.38
CA GLU A 23 2.68 -20.20 12.41
C GLU A 23 3.33 -20.15 13.79
N LYS A 24 2.96 -19.14 14.59
CA LYS A 24 3.48 -18.92 15.94
C LYS A 24 2.34 -18.68 16.90
N VAL A 25 2.47 -19.20 18.11
CA VAL A 25 1.53 -18.91 19.20
C VAL A 25 1.94 -17.58 19.84
N VAL A 26 1.10 -16.56 19.69
CA VAL A 26 1.29 -15.24 20.32
C VAL A 26 0.12 -15.03 21.27
N LEU A 27 0.41 -14.76 22.54
CA LEU A 27 -0.61 -14.60 23.59
C LEU A 27 -1.61 -15.79 23.67
N GLY A 28 -1.11 -17.01 23.43
CA GLY A 28 -1.93 -18.22 23.45
C GLY A 28 -2.78 -18.47 22.20
N GLN A 29 -2.69 -17.61 21.17
CA GLN A 29 -3.42 -17.78 19.92
C GLN A 29 -2.49 -18.11 18.74
N PRO A 30 -2.83 -19.14 17.93
CA PRO A 30 -2.09 -19.42 16.70
C PRO A 30 -2.22 -18.25 15.73
N THR A 31 -1.09 -17.67 15.37
CA THR A 31 -0.98 -16.49 14.52
C THR A 31 -0.07 -16.81 13.34
N LYS A 32 -0.53 -16.50 12.13
CA LYS A 32 0.24 -16.70 10.90
C LYS A 32 1.06 -15.46 10.59
N PHE A 33 2.31 -15.68 10.21
CA PHE A 33 3.25 -14.67 9.81
C PHE A 33 3.79 -14.99 8.43
N SER A 34 3.84 -14.01 7.53
CA SER A 34 4.59 -14.13 6.28
C SER A 34 5.99 -13.60 6.48
N VAL A 35 7.01 -14.34 6.06
CA VAL A 35 8.38 -13.83 5.92
C VAL A 35 8.56 -13.46 4.46
N SER A 36 8.76 -12.18 4.18
CA SER A 36 8.90 -11.67 2.81
C SER A 36 10.23 -10.94 2.63
N SER A 37 10.83 -11.07 1.45
CA SER A 37 12.05 -10.37 1.06
C SER A 37 11.71 -9.16 0.19
N PHE A 38 12.33 -8.02 0.47
CA PHE A 38 12.16 -6.76 -0.25
C PHE A 38 13.51 -6.22 -0.72
N GLY A 39 13.59 -5.86 -2.00
CA GLY A 39 14.82 -5.33 -2.61
C GLY A 39 15.96 -6.34 -2.74
N ASP A 40 17.04 -5.89 -3.40
CA ASP A 40 18.25 -6.69 -3.64
C ASP A 40 19.14 -6.81 -2.39
N ASP A 41 18.95 -5.93 -1.41
CA ASP A 41 19.69 -5.88 -0.14
C ASP A 41 19.33 -7.04 0.82
N GLY A 42 18.36 -7.88 0.44
CA GLY A 42 17.96 -9.04 1.23
C GLY A 42 17.19 -8.70 2.51
N LEU A 43 16.54 -7.55 2.58
CA LEU A 43 15.72 -7.13 3.71
C LEU A 43 14.55 -8.11 3.90
N LYS A 44 14.55 -8.83 5.04
CA LYS A 44 13.48 -9.76 5.40
C LYS A 44 12.55 -9.13 6.43
N ILE A 45 11.26 -9.11 6.13
CA ILE A 45 10.22 -8.55 6.99
C ILE A 45 9.21 -9.65 7.32
N MET A 46 8.92 -9.78 8.62
CA MET A 46 7.91 -10.67 9.14
C MET A 46 6.62 -9.90 9.41
N VAL A 47 5.53 -10.28 8.74
CA VAL A 47 4.25 -9.57 8.84
C VAL A 47 3.15 -10.49 9.35
N ASN A 48 2.40 -10.02 10.34
CA ASN A 48 1.27 -10.74 10.91
C ASN A 48 0.09 -10.73 9.92
N LEU A 49 -0.30 -11.91 9.43
CA LEU A 49 -1.37 -12.08 8.45
C LEU A 49 -2.78 -12.04 9.07
N ASN A 50 -2.89 -12.25 10.39
CA ASN A 50 -4.15 -12.24 11.12
C ASN A 50 -4.65 -10.80 11.37
N LYS A 51 -3.77 -9.80 11.30
CA LYS A 51 -4.18 -8.38 11.41
C LYS A 51 -4.80 -7.92 10.09
N LYS A 52 -5.96 -7.25 10.20
CA LYS A 52 -6.62 -6.58 9.05
C LYS A 52 -5.76 -5.45 8.49
N GLU A 53 -5.16 -4.65 9.37
CA GLU A 53 -4.25 -3.55 9.02
C GLU A 53 -2.82 -4.04 8.80
N ARG A 54 -2.66 -5.01 7.90
CA ARG A 54 -1.32 -5.50 7.53
C ARG A 54 -0.74 -4.61 6.45
N MET A 55 0.55 -4.30 6.57
CA MET A 55 1.26 -3.44 5.62
C MET A 55 1.63 -4.17 4.31
N ILE A 56 1.12 -5.40 4.11
CA ILE A 56 1.32 -6.18 2.89
C ILE A 56 -0.01 -6.51 2.21
N ARG A 57 0.00 -6.42 0.89
CA ARG A 57 -1.12 -6.77 0.02
C ARG A 57 -0.67 -7.68 -1.12
N PRO A 58 -1.54 -8.56 -1.64
CA PRO A 58 -1.28 -9.23 -2.91
C PRO A 58 -1.14 -8.20 -4.04
N LEU A 59 -0.46 -8.57 -5.11
CA LEU A 59 -0.51 -7.80 -6.35
C LEU A 59 -1.90 -7.89 -6.97
N LEU A 60 -2.21 -6.91 -7.82
CA LEU A 60 -3.43 -6.90 -8.62
C LEU A 60 -3.30 -7.91 -9.75
N GLU A 61 -4.40 -8.58 -10.06
CA GLU A 61 -4.50 -9.40 -11.25
C GLU A 61 -4.72 -8.49 -12.49
N GLU A 62 -4.35 -8.98 -13.67
CA GLU A 62 -4.41 -8.19 -14.92
C GLU A 62 -5.82 -7.68 -15.22
N GLU A 63 -6.85 -8.45 -14.85
CA GLU A 63 -8.26 -8.11 -15.05
C GLU A 63 -8.77 -7.00 -14.09
N GLU A 64 -8.05 -6.76 -12.99
CA GLU A 64 -8.38 -5.71 -12.03
C GLU A 64 -7.79 -4.36 -12.45
N VAL A 65 -6.73 -4.37 -13.27
CA VAL A 65 -6.03 -3.16 -13.73
C VAL A 65 -6.98 -2.18 -14.43
N PRO A 66 -7.84 -2.59 -15.39
CA PRO A 66 -8.78 -1.67 -16.04
C PRO A 66 -9.76 -1.00 -15.07
N LYS A 67 -10.21 -1.73 -14.04
CA LYS A 67 -11.13 -1.19 -13.02
C LYS A 67 -10.48 -0.10 -12.18
N VAL A 68 -9.19 -0.24 -11.91
CA VAL A 68 -8.41 0.77 -11.19
C VAL A 68 -8.25 2.03 -12.05
N PHE A 69 -8.01 1.88 -13.36
CA PHE A 69 -7.98 3.01 -14.30
C PHE A 69 -9.34 3.70 -14.43
N GLU A 70 -10.43 2.94 -14.57
CA GLU A 70 -11.79 3.48 -14.62
C GLU A 70 -12.14 4.24 -13.32
N HIS A 71 -11.75 3.71 -12.16
CA HIS A 71 -11.90 4.40 -10.88
C HIS A 71 -11.10 5.70 -10.82
N LEU A 72 -9.86 5.70 -11.32
CA LEU A 72 -9.04 6.91 -11.43
C LEU A 72 -9.68 7.98 -12.35
N GLU A 73 -10.25 7.57 -13.48
CA GLU A 73 -10.87 8.47 -14.47
C GLU A 73 -12.22 9.04 -14.00
N SER A 74 -12.99 8.25 -13.25
CA SER A 74 -14.32 8.64 -12.74
C SER A 74 -14.27 9.34 -11.39
N TRP A 75 -13.10 9.40 -10.74
CA TRP A 75 -12.96 10.02 -9.44
C TRP A 75 -13.06 11.55 -9.54
N ASP A 76 -14.20 12.08 -9.13
CA ASP A 76 -14.42 13.50 -8.88
C ASP A 76 -13.99 13.83 -7.44
N SER A 77 -13.05 14.75 -7.29
CA SER A 77 -12.33 14.98 -6.04
C SER A 77 -13.21 15.73 -5.01
N ASP A 78 -14.07 15.04 -4.28
CA ASP A 78 -14.73 15.58 -3.09
C ASP A 78 -13.76 15.59 -1.89
N LEU A 79 -12.70 16.39 -2.04
CA LEU A 79 -11.65 16.50 -1.04
C LEU A 79 -11.99 17.61 -0.02
N PRO A 80 -11.68 17.39 1.27
CA PRO A 80 -11.79 18.45 2.27
C PRO A 80 -10.98 19.69 1.87
N SER A 81 -11.61 20.85 1.93
CA SER A 81 -10.97 22.14 1.62
C SER A 81 -9.78 22.45 2.54
N LYS A 82 -9.80 21.96 3.79
CA LYS A 82 -8.73 22.16 4.78
C LYS A 82 -7.57 21.19 4.57
N ALA A 83 -6.38 21.74 4.31
CA ALA A 83 -5.15 20.97 4.06
C ALA A 83 -4.76 19.99 5.20
N PRO A 84 -4.83 20.34 6.50
CA PRO A 84 -4.48 19.39 7.57
C PRO A 84 -5.45 18.20 7.66
N THR A 85 -6.75 18.46 7.40
CA THR A 85 -7.78 17.40 7.37
C THR A 85 -7.53 16.47 6.18
N ARG A 86 -7.20 17.03 5.02
CA ARG A 86 -6.87 16.27 3.81
C ARG A 86 -5.59 15.44 3.98
N TYR A 87 -4.55 15.99 4.58
CA TYR A 87 -3.32 15.25 4.89
C TYR A 87 -3.60 14.01 5.77
N ASN A 88 -4.38 14.16 6.85
CA ASN A 88 -4.73 13.05 7.72
C ASN A 88 -5.59 11.99 7.00
N LEU A 89 -6.52 12.44 6.14
CA LEU A 89 -7.34 11.54 5.32
C LEU A 89 -6.46 10.73 4.35
N ASN A 90 -5.60 11.40 3.59
CA ASN A 90 -4.69 10.77 2.63
C ASN A 90 -3.69 9.84 3.34
N LEU A 91 -3.19 10.22 4.51
CA LEU A 91 -2.31 9.36 5.31
C LEU A 91 -3.03 8.08 5.76
N GLY A 92 -4.33 8.16 6.06
CA GLY A 92 -5.16 6.98 6.32
C GLY A 92 -5.29 6.07 5.09
N LYS A 93 -5.54 6.65 3.91
CA LYS A 93 -5.63 5.93 2.64
C LYS A 93 -4.29 5.27 2.25
N LEU A 94 -3.16 5.92 2.47
CA LEU A 94 -1.82 5.34 2.25
C LEU A 94 -1.55 4.14 3.16
N LYS A 95 -2.00 4.22 4.42
CA LYS A 95 -1.82 3.15 5.42
C LYS A 95 -2.76 1.97 5.21
N SER A 96 -3.92 2.17 4.57
CA SER A 96 -4.88 1.09 4.34
C SER A 96 -4.34 0.02 3.38
N GLY A 97 -3.46 0.42 2.45
CA GLY A 97 -2.94 -0.47 1.41
C GLY A 97 -3.99 -0.90 0.38
N ASP A 98 -5.16 -0.24 0.35
CA ASP A 98 -6.18 -0.44 -0.67
C ASP A 98 -5.79 0.34 -1.94
N ILE A 99 -5.73 -0.35 -3.10
CA ILE A 99 -5.36 0.30 -4.35
C ILE A 99 -6.34 1.42 -4.72
N PHE A 100 -7.64 1.23 -4.50
CA PHE A 100 -8.64 2.22 -4.88
C PHE A 100 -8.52 3.46 -4.00
N ALA A 101 -8.29 3.27 -2.69
CA ALA A 101 -8.00 4.38 -1.79
C ALA A 101 -6.68 5.09 -2.13
N LEU A 102 -5.65 4.36 -2.59
CA LEU A 102 -4.38 4.95 -3.04
C LEU A 102 -4.58 5.81 -4.30
N CYS A 103 -5.43 5.38 -5.23
CA CYS A 103 -5.77 6.11 -6.44
C CYS A 103 -6.38 7.49 -6.15
N GLU A 104 -7.10 7.64 -5.05
CA GLU A 104 -7.68 8.92 -4.62
C GLU A 104 -6.66 9.85 -3.95
N VAL A 105 -5.44 9.38 -3.64
CA VAL A 105 -4.36 10.23 -3.09
C VAL A 105 -3.50 10.81 -4.22
N ALA A 106 -3.32 10.07 -5.32
CA ALA A 106 -2.41 10.43 -6.39
C ALA A 106 -2.70 11.79 -7.06
N PRO A 107 -3.97 12.21 -7.29
CA PRO A 107 -4.23 13.50 -7.94
C PRO A 107 -4.11 14.72 -7.01
N ASP A 108 -4.06 14.52 -5.69
CA ASP A 108 -3.83 15.59 -4.70
C ASP A 108 -2.34 15.76 -4.35
N ALA A 109 -1.52 14.72 -4.59
CA ALA A 109 -0.08 14.91 -4.58
C ALA A 109 0.30 15.78 -5.78
N PRO A 110 1.08 16.87 -5.62
CA PRO A 110 1.62 17.63 -6.74
C PRO A 110 2.71 16.80 -7.43
N ILE A 111 2.32 15.68 -8.04
CA ILE A 111 3.09 14.98 -9.04
C ILE A 111 2.68 15.64 -10.36
N THR A 112 3.19 16.85 -10.55
CA THR A 112 3.26 17.44 -11.87
C THR A 112 4.25 16.57 -12.65
N LEU A 113 3.75 15.59 -13.42
CA LEU A 113 4.52 14.92 -14.47
C LEU A 113 4.69 15.86 -15.69
N SER A 114 4.80 17.17 -15.46
CA SER A 114 5.42 18.10 -16.39
C SER A 114 6.74 18.50 -15.75
N GLY A 115 7.84 18.11 -16.39
CA GLY A 115 9.17 18.40 -15.88
C GLY A 115 9.32 19.89 -15.59
N GLU A 116 9.44 20.21 -14.30
CA GLU A 116 10.22 21.32 -13.76
C GLU A 116 10.07 21.35 -12.24
N GLY A 117 11.21 21.33 -11.54
CA GLY A 117 11.40 21.99 -10.25
C GLY A 117 10.47 21.60 -9.09
N SER A 118 10.94 20.70 -8.24
CA SER A 118 10.52 20.57 -6.85
C SER A 118 10.45 21.93 -6.13
N THR A 119 9.29 22.32 -5.64
CA THR A 119 9.19 23.25 -4.50
C THR A 119 8.21 22.70 -3.46
N PHE A 120 8.78 22.09 -2.42
CA PHE A 120 8.15 21.99 -1.12
C PHE A 120 8.06 23.42 -0.56
N TYR A 121 6.85 23.92 -0.29
CA TYR A 121 6.67 25.03 0.64
C TYR A 121 5.76 24.56 1.77
N GLY A 122 6.35 24.47 2.95
CA GLY A 122 5.61 24.36 4.20
C GLY A 122 4.90 25.67 4.52
N ALA A 123 3.74 25.56 5.14
CA ALA A 123 3.14 26.51 6.07
C ALA A 123 2.09 25.77 6.89
#